data_AF-A0AA39JQH3-F1
#
_entry.id   AF-A0AA39JQH3-F1
#
_cell.length_a   1.000
_cell.length_b   1.000
_cell.length_c   1.000
_cell.angle_alpha   90.00
_cell.angle_beta   90.00
_cell.angle_gamma   90.00
#
_symmetry.space_group_name_H-M   'P 1'
#
loop_
_entity.id
_entity.type
_entity.pdbx_description
1 polymer ?
#
loop_
_entity_poly.entity_id
_entity_poly.type
_entity_poly.pdbx_seq_one_letter_code
_entity_poly.pdbx_strand_id
1 'polypeptide(L)'
;CPWTYGLLRIEDLPTVLADGVYCVLADNAALKITRSDVASLPGFTVLGEKRKPAVYIQPTIQAFKSSWDAMTDNVLRGLSWDNIFVAGGLIFGTLLTPQVPAGHPDVNKAEEWLASDIDLYIYGLSPKEANDKIRHVEDVYKSNLPAGSAFLVVRNSQTITFYSAWPRKRVQIALKLMNSPREVLLNFDLDVCAAGYDGSNVWMLPRFVRAVETGTSIFTMDLINGHYLGDRKATRDQRVFKYANKGYGIRILPSYMASLSTYTSTRQTELISRGENLFPSPLTLQRLTKTSRKWTDQCIKRYKPIETDGSRPAFTHALLESNMQRSKEVKGNIVIDDKYWAENTYGDGFARLSYDDSPEYEWDESFTLESFCESIESFNEREAEGFMETYDYISESRDITISAARVTYGSSVNNIPLILKKSFMDFANTTVLKALEEAGIKDCPPPLEALEKDHDGERAFLWQLNSVLNWQMIDRRIDEIREILWALHRANEQTQYEDRIYHVMEQISKRAIRTSVEEEMEAFVI
;
A
#
# COMPACT_ATOMS: atom_id res chain seq x y z
N CYS A 1 -21.90 -12.05 15.70
CA CYS A 1 -20.59 -12.48 15.16
C CYS A 1 -19.51 -11.63 15.82
N PRO A 2 -18.46 -12.19 16.45
CA PRO A 2 -17.51 -11.41 17.27
C PRO A 2 -16.80 -10.27 16.52
N TRP A 3 -16.56 -10.43 15.22
CA TRP A 3 -15.83 -9.44 14.42
C TRP A 3 -16.61 -8.14 14.16
N THR A 4 -17.94 -8.13 14.31
CA THR A 4 -18.79 -6.96 14.06
C THR A 4 -18.82 -5.98 15.24
N TYR A 5 -18.20 -6.30 16.37
CA TYR A 5 -18.18 -5.42 17.53
C TYR A 5 -17.54 -4.06 17.17
N GLY A 6 -18.10 -2.95 17.62
CA GLY A 6 -17.58 -1.60 17.33
C GLY A 6 -17.61 -1.18 15.86
N LEU A 7 -18.19 -1.98 14.96
CA LEU A 7 -18.49 -1.59 13.59
C LEU A 7 -19.90 -1.01 13.51
N LEU A 8 -20.10 -0.14 12.53
CA LEU A 8 -21.35 0.57 12.27
C LEU A 8 -21.93 0.13 10.93
N ARG A 9 -23.26 0.13 10.82
CA ARG A 9 -23.99 -0.09 9.57
C ARG A 9 -24.61 1.19 9.06
N ILE A 10 -25.14 1.15 7.84
CA ILE A 10 -25.84 2.29 7.22
C ILE A 10 -26.98 2.77 8.12
N GLU A 11 -27.72 1.82 8.70
CA GLU A 11 -28.88 2.10 9.57
C GLU A 11 -28.49 2.77 10.89
N ASP A 12 -27.22 2.65 11.30
CA ASP A 12 -26.72 3.23 12.54
C ASP A 12 -26.28 4.70 12.35
N LEU A 13 -26.08 5.16 11.10
CA LEU A 13 -25.62 6.52 10.77
C LEU A 13 -26.47 7.64 11.40
N PRO A 14 -27.82 7.61 11.33
CA PRO A 14 -28.64 8.65 11.94
C PRO A 14 -28.47 8.78 13.47
N THR A 15 -28.02 7.72 14.13
CA THR A 15 -27.81 7.71 15.60
C THR A 15 -26.41 8.19 15.98
N VAL A 16 -25.39 7.94 15.14
CA VAL A 16 -23.99 8.26 15.48
C VAL A 16 -23.52 9.61 14.96
N LEU A 17 -24.19 10.17 13.96
CA LEU A 17 -23.90 11.51 13.45
C LEU A 17 -24.38 12.55 14.46
N ALA A 18 -23.63 13.64 14.57
CA ALA A 18 -24.00 14.73 15.48
C ALA A 18 -25.35 15.37 15.10
N ASP A 19 -26.11 15.77 16.12
CA ASP A 19 -27.42 16.40 15.95
C ASP A 19 -27.34 17.65 15.07
N GLY A 20 -28.28 17.78 14.13
CA GLY A 20 -28.36 18.91 13.21
C GLY A 20 -27.32 18.93 12.08
N VAL A 21 -26.40 17.95 12.04
CA VAL A 21 -25.39 17.82 10.97
C VAL A 21 -25.96 17.13 9.74
N TYR A 22 -27.03 16.34 9.90
CA TYR A 22 -27.65 15.61 8.80
C TYR A 22 -29.17 15.86 8.67
N CYS A 23 -29.70 15.61 7.48
CA CYS A 23 -31.11 15.43 7.24
C CYS A 23 -31.37 14.29 6.25
N VAL A 24 -32.50 13.63 6.39
CA VAL A 24 -32.99 12.64 5.41
C VAL A 24 -33.77 13.40 4.34
N LEU A 25 -33.41 13.23 3.07
CA LEU A 25 -34.13 13.85 1.96
C LEU A 25 -35.52 13.23 1.77
N ALA A 26 -36.38 13.95 1.03
CA ALA A 26 -37.70 13.45 0.65
C ALA A 26 -37.61 12.04 0.03
N ASP A 27 -38.67 11.25 0.27
CA ASP A 27 -38.78 9.86 -0.18
C ASP A 27 -37.65 8.93 0.28
N ASN A 28 -36.91 9.33 1.32
CA ASN A 28 -35.71 8.64 1.79
C ASN A 28 -34.71 8.45 0.63
N ALA A 29 -34.53 9.47 -0.21
CA ALA A 29 -33.66 9.43 -1.38
C ALA A 29 -32.17 9.39 -1.00
N ALA A 30 -31.78 10.12 0.06
CA ALA A 30 -30.42 10.14 0.59
C ALA A 30 -30.38 10.65 2.03
N LEU A 31 -29.31 10.29 2.74
CA LEU A 31 -28.87 10.97 3.95
C LEU A 31 -27.93 12.11 3.56
N LYS A 32 -28.39 13.37 3.65
CA LYS A 32 -27.56 14.55 3.39
C LYS A 32 -26.87 14.98 4.66
N ILE A 33 -25.54 15.03 4.63
CA ILE A 33 -24.70 15.51 5.73
C ILE A 33 -24.09 16.85 5.32
N THR A 34 -24.35 17.90 6.11
CA THR A 34 -23.84 19.25 5.89
C THR A 34 -22.58 19.43 6.74
N ARG A 35 -21.48 19.85 6.12
CA ARG A 35 -20.19 19.99 6.80
C ARG A 35 -20.01 21.41 7.31
N SER A 36 -19.47 21.56 8.51
CA SER A 36 -19.05 22.87 9.04
C SER A 36 -17.96 23.48 8.16
N ASP A 37 -17.68 24.79 8.24
CA ASP A 37 -16.57 25.41 7.50
C ASP A 37 -15.23 24.71 7.83
N VAL A 38 -14.34 24.56 6.85
CA VAL A 38 -13.05 23.89 7.06
C VAL A 38 -12.19 24.66 8.06
N ALA A 39 -12.30 25.99 8.07
CA ALA A 39 -11.63 26.87 9.03
C ALA A 39 -12.14 26.68 10.47
N SER A 40 -13.33 26.10 10.66
CA SER A 40 -13.86 25.77 11.99
C SER A 40 -13.32 24.47 12.56
N LEU A 41 -12.70 23.62 11.75
CA LEU A 41 -12.13 22.36 12.22
C LEU A 41 -10.80 22.63 12.93
N PRO A 42 -10.61 22.19 14.19
CA PRO A 42 -9.35 22.43 14.87
C PRO A 42 -8.22 21.58 14.26
N GLY A 43 -7.04 22.16 14.13
CA GLY A 43 -5.87 21.52 13.52
C GLY A 43 -5.46 22.19 12.22
N PHE A 44 -4.72 21.47 11.39
CA PHE A 44 -4.28 21.94 10.08
C PHE A 44 -4.83 21.02 8.99
N THR A 45 -5.40 21.60 7.95
CA THR A 45 -5.98 20.85 6.84
C THR A 45 -5.15 20.99 5.57
N VAL A 46 -4.83 19.86 4.95
CA VAL A 46 -4.23 19.78 3.62
C VAL A 46 -5.34 19.45 2.62
N LEU A 47 -5.39 20.15 1.49
CA LEU A 47 -6.47 20.03 0.49
C LEU A 47 -7.87 20.30 1.05
N GLY A 48 -7.98 21.09 2.12
CA GLY A 48 -9.26 21.47 2.74
C GLY A 48 -10.20 22.22 1.79
N GLU A 49 -9.66 22.98 0.85
CA GLU A 49 -10.43 23.71 -0.18
C GLU A 49 -11.12 22.78 -1.19
N LYS A 50 -10.64 21.54 -1.34
CA LYS A 50 -11.29 20.53 -2.19
C LYS A 50 -12.53 19.93 -1.53
N ARG A 51 -12.75 20.19 -0.24
CA ARG A 51 -13.81 19.56 0.52
C ARG A 51 -15.18 20.07 0.08
N LYS A 52 -16.08 19.14 -0.27
CA LYS A 52 -17.47 19.49 -0.58
C LYS A 52 -18.20 19.97 0.69
N PRO A 53 -19.07 21.00 0.61
CA PRO A 53 -19.79 21.55 1.75
C PRO A 53 -20.88 20.60 2.28
N ALA A 54 -21.33 19.65 1.45
CA ALA A 54 -22.23 18.59 1.85
C ALA A 54 -21.85 17.28 1.15
N VAL A 55 -22.34 16.18 1.69
CA VAL A 55 -22.23 14.84 1.11
C VAL A 55 -23.56 14.12 1.23
N TYR A 56 -23.84 13.24 0.28
CA TYR A 56 -25.09 12.50 0.19
C TYR A 56 -24.75 11.01 0.27
N ILE A 57 -25.31 10.31 1.25
CA ILE A 57 -25.05 8.88 1.47
C ILE A 57 -26.32 8.09 1.17
N GLN A 58 -26.13 6.85 0.69
CA GLN A 58 -27.18 5.85 0.65
C GLN A 58 -27.93 5.77 1.99
N PRO A 59 -29.26 5.89 1.99
CA PRO A 59 -30.03 5.98 3.23
C PRO A 59 -30.35 4.62 3.85
N THR A 60 -30.23 3.54 3.07
CA THR A 60 -30.54 2.16 3.51
C THR A 60 -29.62 1.16 2.80
N ILE A 61 -29.49 -0.03 3.39
CA ILE A 61 -28.83 -1.15 2.72
C ILE A 61 -29.50 -1.56 1.39
N GLN A 62 -30.83 -1.43 1.25
CA GLN A 62 -31.52 -1.74 -0.01
C GLN A 62 -31.16 -0.75 -1.13
N ALA A 63 -31.08 0.55 -0.80
CA ALA A 63 -30.63 1.57 -1.74
C ALA A 63 -29.17 1.34 -2.14
N PHE A 64 -28.30 1.01 -1.17
CA PHE A 64 -26.93 0.61 -1.45
C PHE A 64 -26.85 -0.60 -2.39
N LYS A 65 -27.59 -1.68 -2.13
CA LYS A 65 -27.58 -2.89 -2.99
C LYS A 65 -28.03 -2.58 -4.41
N SER A 66 -29.08 -1.77 -4.57
CA SER A 66 -29.56 -1.36 -5.89
C SER A 66 -28.49 -0.58 -6.67
N SER A 67 -27.79 0.36 -6.01
CA SER A 67 -26.67 1.08 -6.62
C SER A 67 -25.46 0.17 -6.86
N TRP A 68 -25.16 -0.76 -5.96
CA TRP A 68 -24.07 -1.74 -6.10
C TRP A 68 -24.28 -2.61 -7.34
N ASP A 69 -25.48 -3.18 -7.49
CA ASP A 69 -25.84 -4.03 -8.62
C ASP A 69 -25.74 -3.27 -9.95
N ALA A 70 -26.17 -2.00 -9.98
CA ALA A 70 -26.05 -1.13 -11.15
C ALA A 70 -24.60 -0.77 -11.46
N MET A 71 -23.82 -0.34 -10.46
CA MET A 71 -22.42 0.08 -10.65
C MET A 71 -21.48 -1.08 -11.00
N THR A 72 -21.83 -2.30 -10.64
CA THR A 72 -21.04 -3.51 -10.90
C THR A 72 -21.52 -4.30 -12.11
N ASP A 73 -22.57 -3.84 -12.80
CA ASP A 73 -23.24 -4.58 -13.87
C ASP A 73 -23.60 -6.03 -13.44
N ASN A 74 -23.93 -6.20 -12.16
CA ASN A 74 -24.22 -7.50 -11.55
C ASN A 74 -23.16 -8.60 -11.81
N VAL A 75 -21.89 -8.25 -11.98
CA VAL A 75 -20.86 -9.22 -12.36
C VAL A 75 -20.61 -10.31 -11.29
N LEU A 76 -21.03 -10.04 -10.04
CA LEU A 76 -20.97 -10.99 -8.92
C LEU A 76 -22.32 -11.65 -8.58
N ARG A 77 -23.31 -11.58 -9.47
CA ARG A 77 -24.62 -12.21 -9.24
C ARG A 77 -24.48 -13.72 -9.05
N GLY A 78 -25.04 -14.23 -7.95
CA GLY A 78 -24.94 -15.65 -7.59
C GLY A 78 -23.69 -16.01 -6.77
N LEU A 79 -22.87 -15.03 -6.40
CA LEU A 79 -21.71 -15.26 -5.53
C LEU A 79 -22.14 -15.77 -4.14
N SER A 80 -21.44 -16.79 -3.65
CA SER A 80 -21.53 -17.22 -2.26
C SER A 80 -20.63 -16.32 -1.41
N TRP A 81 -21.24 -15.47 -0.59
CA TRP A 81 -20.53 -14.45 0.18
C TRP A 81 -19.78 -15.00 1.41
N ASP A 82 -19.93 -16.27 1.74
CA ASP A 82 -19.16 -16.93 2.80
C ASP A 82 -17.66 -16.76 2.56
N ASN A 83 -16.98 -16.25 3.59
CA ASN A 83 -15.54 -15.96 3.59
C ASN A 83 -15.10 -14.90 2.56
N ILE A 84 -16.03 -14.10 2.03
CA ILE A 84 -15.76 -12.99 1.11
C ILE A 84 -16.17 -11.67 1.76
N PHE A 85 -15.31 -10.66 1.61
CA PHE A 85 -15.61 -9.29 1.99
C PHE A 85 -15.10 -8.34 0.91
N VAL A 86 -15.91 -7.39 0.48
CA VAL A 86 -15.49 -6.35 -0.48
C VAL A 86 -15.29 -5.05 0.28
N ALA A 87 -14.22 -4.32 0.04
CA ALA A 87 -13.96 -3.08 0.77
C ALA A 87 -13.26 -2.03 -0.08
N GLY A 88 -13.12 -0.80 0.42
CA GLY A 88 -12.34 0.23 -0.24
C GLY A 88 -13.13 1.13 -1.20
N GLY A 89 -12.50 1.50 -2.31
CA GLY A 89 -12.91 2.67 -3.11
C GLY A 89 -14.31 2.55 -3.72
N LEU A 90 -14.66 1.39 -4.28
CA LEU A 90 -15.96 1.21 -4.92
C LEU A 90 -17.09 1.16 -3.89
N ILE A 91 -16.88 0.55 -2.71
CA ILE A 91 -17.87 0.57 -1.62
C ILE A 91 -18.16 2.00 -1.19
N PHE A 92 -17.10 2.81 -1.03
CA PHE A 92 -17.26 4.23 -0.75
C PHE A 92 -17.99 4.96 -1.87
N GLY A 93 -17.65 4.70 -3.14
CA GLY A 93 -18.35 5.29 -4.28
C GLY A 93 -19.84 4.93 -4.33
N THR A 94 -20.20 3.68 -4.08
CA THR A 94 -21.60 3.23 -4.03
C THR A 94 -22.35 3.89 -2.87
N LEU A 95 -21.70 4.07 -1.72
CA LEU A 95 -22.28 4.83 -0.60
C LEU A 95 -22.54 6.30 -0.97
N LEU A 96 -21.69 6.92 -1.80
CA LEU A 96 -21.78 8.35 -2.14
C LEU A 96 -22.64 8.69 -3.37
N THR A 97 -23.25 7.68 -4.01
CA THR A 97 -24.01 7.85 -5.26
C THR A 97 -25.50 7.49 -5.08
N PRO A 98 -26.20 8.07 -4.08
CA PRO A 98 -27.62 7.86 -3.93
C PRO A 98 -28.39 8.50 -5.10
N GLN A 99 -29.54 7.93 -5.41
CA GLN A 99 -30.44 8.49 -6.41
C GLN A 99 -31.21 9.66 -5.81
N VAL A 100 -30.82 10.89 -6.18
CA VAL A 100 -31.46 12.11 -5.70
C VAL A 100 -32.08 12.92 -6.84
N PRO A 101 -33.15 13.69 -6.57
CA PRO A 101 -33.75 14.57 -7.58
C PRO A 101 -32.78 15.63 -8.12
N ALA A 102 -33.12 16.19 -9.28
CA ALA A 102 -32.39 17.33 -9.82
C ALA A 102 -32.40 18.53 -8.85
N GLY A 103 -31.29 19.28 -8.78
CA GLY A 103 -31.13 20.42 -7.87
C GLY A 103 -30.11 20.23 -6.75
N HIS A 104 -29.44 19.07 -6.70
CA HIS A 104 -28.36 18.76 -5.75
C HIS A 104 -27.02 18.62 -6.49
N PRO A 105 -26.32 19.73 -6.82
CA PRO A 105 -25.12 19.70 -7.67
C PRO A 105 -23.90 19.02 -7.01
N ASP A 106 -23.86 18.94 -5.67
CA ASP A 106 -22.72 18.39 -4.92
C ASP A 106 -22.70 16.85 -4.84
N VAL A 107 -23.76 16.18 -5.28
CA VAL A 107 -23.89 14.71 -5.20
C VAL A 107 -22.85 14.07 -6.10
N ASN A 108 -22.14 13.06 -5.57
CA ASN A 108 -21.21 12.30 -6.40
C ASN A 108 -21.99 11.44 -7.38
N LYS A 109 -21.45 11.28 -8.59
CA LYS A 109 -22.09 10.50 -9.65
C LYS A 109 -21.39 9.16 -9.86
N ALA A 110 -22.11 8.17 -10.40
CA ALA A 110 -21.55 6.83 -10.61
C ALA A 110 -20.37 6.86 -11.61
N GLU A 111 -20.40 7.77 -12.59
CA GLU A 111 -19.37 7.92 -13.63
C GLU A 111 -18.01 8.27 -13.04
N GLU A 112 -18.00 8.96 -11.89
CA GLU A 112 -16.79 9.30 -11.14
C GLU A 112 -16.00 8.06 -10.66
N TRP A 113 -16.63 6.88 -10.67
CA TRP A 113 -16.09 5.63 -10.16
C TRP A 113 -15.92 4.57 -11.24
N LEU A 114 -16.06 4.90 -12.54
CA LEU A 114 -15.97 3.93 -13.66
C LEU A 114 -14.68 3.10 -13.63
N ALA A 115 -13.53 3.73 -13.39
CA ALA A 115 -12.24 3.05 -13.30
C ALA A 115 -11.95 2.39 -11.93
N SER A 116 -12.89 2.39 -10.98
CA SER A 116 -12.70 1.73 -9.68
C SER A 116 -12.98 0.23 -9.77
N ASP A 117 -12.15 -0.55 -9.10
CA ASP A 117 -12.22 -2.01 -9.04
C ASP A 117 -13.13 -2.49 -7.90
N ILE A 118 -13.58 -3.74 -8.01
CA ILE A 118 -14.15 -4.48 -6.89
C ILE A 118 -12.98 -5.12 -6.12
N ASP A 119 -12.49 -4.44 -5.09
CA ASP A 119 -11.44 -4.98 -4.20
C ASP A 119 -12.05 -6.02 -3.24
N LEU A 120 -11.75 -7.30 -3.51
CA LEU A 120 -12.28 -8.46 -2.82
C LEU A 120 -11.21 -9.08 -1.89
N TYR A 121 -11.64 -9.43 -0.69
CA TYR A 121 -10.82 -10.04 0.35
C TYR A 121 -11.41 -11.40 0.73
N ILE A 122 -10.53 -12.39 0.86
CA ILE A 122 -10.89 -13.72 1.37
C ILE A 122 -10.40 -13.80 2.82
N TYR A 123 -11.27 -14.30 3.71
CA TYR A 123 -10.95 -14.38 5.13
C TYR A 123 -11.32 -15.73 5.76
N GLY A 124 -10.58 -16.12 6.80
CA GLY A 124 -10.87 -17.30 7.62
C GLY A 124 -10.77 -18.64 6.88
N LEU A 125 -9.98 -18.69 5.79
CA LEU A 125 -9.74 -19.90 4.98
C LEU A 125 -8.25 -20.23 4.94
N SER A 126 -7.93 -21.51 4.79
CA SER A 126 -6.57 -21.96 4.45
C SER A 126 -6.20 -21.56 3.01
N PRO A 127 -4.90 -21.54 2.62
CA PRO A 127 -4.49 -21.25 1.26
C PRO A 127 -5.20 -22.12 0.20
N LYS A 128 -5.41 -23.41 0.49
CA LYS A 128 -6.09 -24.33 -0.43
C LYS A 128 -7.55 -23.93 -0.63
N GLU A 129 -8.29 -23.71 0.46
CA GLU A 129 -9.70 -23.30 0.40
C GLU A 129 -9.85 -21.91 -0.22
N ALA A 130 -8.90 -21.00 0.03
CA ALA A 130 -8.87 -19.68 -0.59
C ALA A 130 -8.65 -19.76 -2.10
N ASN A 131 -7.79 -20.66 -2.58
CA ASN A 131 -7.63 -20.93 -4.01
C ASN A 131 -8.91 -21.52 -4.62
N ASP A 132 -9.59 -22.43 -3.92
CA ASP A 132 -10.89 -22.96 -4.36
C ASP A 132 -11.95 -21.85 -4.41
N LYS A 133 -11.92 -20.93 -3.45
CA LYS A 133 -12.79 -19.74 -3.42
C LYS A 133 -12.51 -18.80 -4.59
N ILE A 134 -11.25 -18.56 -4.98
CA ILE A 134 -10.91 -17.77 -6.17
C ILE A 134 -11.53 -18.38 -7.43
N ARG A 135 -11.44 -19.71 -7.61
CA ARG A 135 -12.06 -20.39 -8.77
C ARG A 135 -13.58 -20.22 -8.79
N HIS A 136 -14.23 -20.30 -7.63
CA HIS A 136 -15.66 -20.01 -7.51
C HIS A 136 -15.99 -18.56 -7.94
N VAL A 137 -15.18 -17.57 -7.52
CA VAL A 137 -15.37 -16.17 -7.93
C VAL A 137 -15.15 -16.02 -9.43
N GLU A 138 -14.14 -16.69 -10.01
CA GLU A 138 -13.89 -16.72 -11.45
C GLU A 138 -15.10 -17.25 -12.22
N ASP A 139 -15.63 -18.41 -11.82
CA ASP A 139 -16.78 -19.05 -12.47
C ASP A 139 -18.01 -18.14 -12.42
N VAL A 140 -18.27 -17.51 -11.27
CA VAL A 140 -19.36 -16.53 -11.11
C VAL A 140 -19.15 -15.34 -12.03
N TYR A 141 -17.96 -14.75 -12.05
CA TYR A 141 -17.64 -13.60 -12.89
C TYR A 141 -17.90 -13.92 -14.37
N LYS A 142 -17.35 -15.03 -14.87
CA LYS A 142 -17.49 -15.48 -16.26
C LYS A 142 -18.92 -15.79 -16.63
N SER A 143 -19.68 -16.43 -15.74
CA SER A 143 -21.10 -16.77 -15.98
C SER A 143 -21.99 -15.54 -16.15
N ASN A 144 -21.57 -14.38 -15.61
CA ASN A 144 -22.29 -13.13 -15.72
C ASN A 144 -21.82 -12.26 -16.90
N LEU A 145 -20.80 -12.67 -17.65
CA LEU A 145 -20.40 -11.99 -18.88
C LEU A 145 -21.30 -12.40 -20.07
N PRO A 146 -21.52 -11.50 -21.05
CA PRO A 146 -22.13 -11.88 -22.32
C PRO A 146 -21.37 -13.02 -23.01
N ALA A 147 -22.09 -13.88 -23.74
CA ALA A 147 -21.48 -15.00 -24.46
C ALA A 147 -20.37 -14.52 -25.42
N GLY A 148 -19.21 -15.18 -25.37
CA GLY A 148 -18.04 -14.80 -26.19
C GLY A 148 -17.27 -13.58 -25.70
N SER A 149 -17.60 -13.02 -24.52
CA SER A 149 -16.82 -11.92 -23.94
C SER A 149 -15.40 -12.36 -23.66
N ALA A 150 -14.47 -11.46 -23.95
CA ALA A 150 -13.08 -11.66 -23.63
C ALA A 150 -12.86 -11.58 -22.10
N PHE A 151 -11.99 -12.46 -21.59
CA PHE A 151 -11.74 -12.63 -20.16
C PHE A 151 -10.27 -12.97 -19.94
N LEU A 152 -9.64 -12.31 -18.96
CA LEU A 152 -8.25 -12.53 -18.61
C LEU A 152 -8.08 -12.51 -17.10
N VAL A 153 -7.37 -13.49 -16.57
CA VAL A 153 -6.90 -13.49 -15.17
C VAL A 153 -5.46 -13.04 -15.19
N VAL A 154 -5.18 -11.94 -14.48
CA VAL A 154 -3.82 -11.43 -14.28
C VAL A 154 -3.47 -11.52 -12.80
N ARG A 155 -2.23 -11.87 -12.51
CA ARG A 155 -1.73 -12.08 -11.17
C ARG A 155 -0.38 -11.39 -11.04
N ASN A 156 -0.23 -10.59 -9.99
CA ASN A 156 1.04 -9.99 -9.59
C ASN A 156 1.40 -10.46 -8.17
N SER A 157 2.36 -9.80 -7.51
CA SER A 157 2.77 -10.20 -6.17
C SER A 157 1.67 -10.01 -5.10
N GLN A 158 0.71 -9.13 -5.33
CA GLN A 158 -0.24 -8.65 -4.31
C GLN A 158 -1.67 -9.06 -4.60
N THR A 159 -2.04 -9.23 -5.87
CA THR A 159 -3.43 -9.44 -6.27
C THR A 159 -3.58 -10.44 -7.41
N ILE A 160 -4.77 -11.00 -7.51
CA ILE A 160 -5.31 -11.65 -8.71
C ILE A 160 -6.47 -10.79 -9.19
N THR A 161 -6.40 -10.32 -10.43
CA THR A 161 -7.39 -9.42 -11.01
C THR A 161 -8.02 -10.03 -12.26
N PHE A 162 -9.34 -9.99 -12.31
CA PHE A 162 -10.16 -10.44 -13.43
C PHE A 162 -10.48 -9.26 -14.34
N TYR A 163 -10.05 -9.36 -15.60
CA TYR A 163 -10.27 -8.37 -16.64
C TYR A 163 -11.30 -8.87 -17.65
N SER A 164 -12.13 -7.95 -18.13
CA SER A 164 -13.02 -8.13 -19.29
C SER A 164 -13.00 -6.87 -20.14
N ALA A 165 -14.01 -6.60 -20.95
CA ALA A 165 -14.09 -5.36 -21.72
C ALA A 165 -14.41 -4.14 -20.82
N TRP A 166 -13.70 -3.03 -21.02
CA TRP A 166 -14.10 -1.73 -20.48
C TRP A 166 -15.55 -1.39 -20.90
N PRO A 167 -16.37 -0.76 -20.04
CA PRO A 167 -16.09 -0.25 -18.68
C PRO A 167 -16.48 -1.22 -17.55
N ARG A 168 -16.60 -2.53 -17.83
CA ARG A 168 -17.07 -3.49 -16.82
C ARG A 168 -16.10 -3.59 -15.66
N LYS A 169 -16.63 -3.71 -14.44
CA LYS A 169 -15.78 -3.74 -13.24
C LYS A 169 -14.82 -4.92 -13.26
N ARG A 170 -13.55 -4.63 -12.98
CA ARG A 170 -12.55 -5.65 -12.64
C ARG A 170 -12.83 -6.13 -11.22
N VAL A 171 -12.63 -7.42 -10.98
CA VAL A 171 -12.61 -8.00 -9.63
C VAL A 171 -11.16 -8.21 -9.26
N GLN A 172 -10.68 -7.52 -8.23
CA GLN A 172 -9.31 -7.59 -7.74
C GLN A 172 -9.29 -8.27 -6.38
N ILE A 173 -8.74 -9.47 -6.33
CA ILE A 173 -8.66 -10.29 -5.13
C ILE A 173 -7.30 -10.06 -4.47
N ALA A 174 -7.29 -9.59 -3.23
CA ALA A 174 -6.06 -9.41 -2.46
C ALA A 174 -5.48 -10.77 -2.02
N LEU A 175 -4.19 -10.99 -2.27
CA LEU A 175 -3.44 -12.21 -1.91
C LEU A 175 -2.97 -12.18 -0.44
N LYS A 176 -3.89 -11.88 0.47
CA LYS A 176 -3.65 -11.87 1.91
C LYS A 176 -4.75 -12.60 2.65
N LEU A 177 -4.37 -13.60 3.44
CA LEU A 177 -5.31 -14.38 4.26
C LEU A 177 -5.61 -13.63 5.56
N MET A 178 -6.76 -12.97 5.59
CA MET A 178 -7.23 -12.28 6.80
C MET A 178 -7.99 -13.24 7.70
N ASN A 179 -7.98 -13.03 9.01
CA ASN A 179 -8.82 -13.88 9.88
C ASN A 179 -10.28 -13.42 9.90
N SER A 180 -10.53 -12.12 9.69
CA SER A 180 -11.89 -11.57 9.72
C SER A 180 -12.06 -10.31 8.86
N PRO A 181 -13.30 -9.93 8.49
CA PRO A 181 -13.56 -8.67 7.79
C PRO A 181 -13.13 -7.42 8.56
N ARG A 182 -13.09 -7.49 9.90
CA ARG A 182 -12.63 -6.38 10.75
C ARG A 182 -11.16 -6.07 10.49
N GLU A 183 -10.34 -7.11 10.37
CA GLU A 183 -8.94 -7.04 9.93
C GLU A 183 -8.83 -6.70 8.44
N VAL A 184 -9.90 -6.43 7.69
CA VAL A 184 -9.80 -5.79 6.37
C VAL A 184 -10.02 -4.28 6.53
N LEU A 185 -10.97 -3.89 7.38
CA LEU A 185 -11.34 -2.49 7.57
C LEU A 185 -10.28 -1.67 8.32
N LEU A 186 -9.57 -2.28 9.27
CA LEU A 186 -8.54 -1.62 10.09
C LEU A 186 -7.32 -1.15 9.27
N ASN A 187 -7.25 -1.61 8.03
CA ASN A 187 -6.08 -1.59 7.16
C ASN A 187 -6.04 -0.46 6.15
N PHE A 188 -7.15 0.25 6.06
CA PHE A 188 -7.27 1.35 5.11
C PHE A 188 -6.47 2.54 5.61
N ASP A 189 -5.55 2.98 4.76
CA ASP A 189 -4.69 4.16 4.91
C ASP A 189 -5.48 5.47 5.04
N LEU A 190 -6.64 5.54 4.40
CA LEU A 190 -7.54 6.68 4.44
C LEU A 190 -8.85 6.30 5.11
N ASP A 191 -9.27 7.12 6.06
CA ASP A 191 -10.52 6.93 6.80
C ASP A 191 -11.74 6.75 5.88
N VAL A 192 -11.77 7.47 4.75
CA VAL A 192 -12.85 7.41 3.76
C VAL A 192 -12.94 6.06 3.03
N CYS A 193 -11.92 5.22 3.12
CA CYS A 193 -11.94 3.87 2.55
C CYS A 193 -12.30 2.79 3.58
N ALA A 194 -12.46 3.16 4.86
CA ALA A 194 -12.68 2.23 5.96
C ALA A 194 -14.14 1.73 6.07
N ALA A 195 -14.68 1.28 4.95
CA ALA A 195 -16.00 0.69 4.78
C ALA A 195 -15.93 -0.54 3.86
N GLY A 196 -16.84 -1.50 4.07
CA GLY A 196 -16.90 -2.72 3.27
C GLY A 196 -18.26 -3.42 3.33
N TYR A 197 -18.47 -4.38 2.45
CA TYR A 197 -19.72 -5.08 2.19
C TYR A 197 -19.51 -6.60 2.25
N ASP A 198 -20.37 -7.28 3.00
CA ASP A 198 -20.30 -8.74 3.20
C ASP A 198 -21.36 -9.52 2.39
N GLY A 199 -22.01 -8.89 1.41
CA GLY A 199 -23.14 -9.46 0.67
C GLY A 199 -24.51 -9.24 1.30
N SER A 200 -24.53 -8.85 2.58
CA SER A 200 -25.76 -8.63 3.34
C SER A 200 -25.87 -7.19 3.83
N ASN A 201 -24.83 -6.65 4.46
CA ASN A 201 -24.75 -5.35 5.10
C ASN A 201 -23.45 -4.62 4.70
N VAL A 202 -23.49 -3.30 4.80
CA VAL A 202 -22.29 -2.46 4.72
C VAL A 202 -21.82 -2.14 6.13
N TRP A 203 -20.55 -2.39 6.39
CA TRP A 203 -19.88 -2.22 7.67
C TRP A 203 -18.84 -1.11 7.57
N MET A 204 -18.78 -0.26 8.59
CA MET A 204 -17.94 0.92 8.63
C MET A 204 -17.22 1.02 9.97
N LEU A 205 -15.98 1.51 9.95
CA LEU A 205 -15.31 1.93 11.17
C LEU A 205 -15.80 3.32 11.60
N PRO A 206 -15.78 3.65 12.90
CA PRO A 206 -16.10 5.01 13.37
C PRO A 206 -15.29 6.11 12.69
N ARG A 207 -14.04 5.81 12.30
CA ARG A 207 -13.16 6.73 11.56
C ARG A 207 -13.71 7.09 10.17
N PHE A 208 -14.40 6.16 9.50
CA PHE A 208 -15.10 6.43 8.24
C PHE A 208 -16.21 7.45 8.46
N VAL A 209 -17.07 7.23 9.46
CA VAL A 209 -18.20 8.14 9.76
C VAL A 209 -17.69 9.55 10.06
N ARG A 210 -16.65 9.68 10.90
CA ARG A 210 -15.98 10.95 11.15
C ARG A 210 -15.47 11.60 9.85
N ALA A 211 -14.87 10.83 8.96
CA ALA A 211 -14.34 11.38 7.71
C ALA A 211 -15.45 11.84 6.76
N VAL A 212 -16.59 11.15 6.74
CA VAL A 212 -17.75 11.60 5.96
C VAL A 212 -18.38 12.86 6.56
N GLU A 213 -18.50 12.93 7.88
CA GLU A 213 -19.01 14.10 8.61
C GLU A 213 -18.12 15.33 8.44
N THR A 214 -16.81 15.18 8.67
CA THR A 214 -15.87 16.29 8.64
C THR A 214 -15.35 16.61 7.24
N GLY A 215 -15.53 15.68 6.29
CA GLY A 215 -14.91 15.68 4.96
C GLY A 215 -13.38 15.64 5.00
N THR A 216 -12.80 15.03 6.03
CA THR A 216 -11.34 14.91 6.17
C THR A 216 -10.94 13.53 6.69
N SER A 217 -9.93 12.92 6.07
CA SER A 217 -9.22 11.81 6.71
C SER A 217 -8.18 12.36 7.69
N ILE A 218 -7.98 11.71 8.83
CA ILE A 218 -6.98 12.12 9.81
C ILE A 218 -5.59 11.70 9.34
N PHE A 219 -4.66 12.62 9.47
CA PHE A 219 -3.25 12.33 9.25
C PHE A 219 -2.74 11.39 10.34
N THR A 220 -2.17 10.26 9.92
CA THR A 220 -1.34 9.37 10.74
C THR A 220 0.03 9.22 10.08
N MET A 221 1.02 8.75 10.83
CA MET A 221 2.33 8.46 10.25
C MET A 221 2.28 7.38 9.16
N ASP A 222 1.21 6.58 9.13
CA ASP A 222 0.97 5.58 8.08
C ASP A 222 0.82 6.21 6.69
N LEU A 223 0.34 7.46 6.60
CA LEU A 223 0.28 8.20 5.34
C LEU A 223 1.68 8.55 4.80
N ILE A 224 2.66 8.82 5.67
CA ILE A 224 4.04 9.20 5.28
C ILE A 224 4.93 7.99 5.09
N ASN A 225 5.00 7.14 6.11
CA ASN A 225 6.07 6.15 6.24
C ASN A 225 5.84 4.89 5.42
N GLY A 226 4.62 4.65 4.97
CA GLY A 226 4.17 3.26 5.04
C GLY A 226 3.12 3.16 6.11
N HIS A 227 1.93 2.67 5.78
CA HIS A 227 1.40 1.62 6.63
C HIS A 227 2.52 0.58 6.72
N TYR A 228 2.78 0.13 7.92
CA TYR A 228 3.86 -0.75 8.36
C TYR A 228 3.95 -2.12 7.62
N LEU A 229 3.15 -2.31 6.56
CA LEU A 229 2.85 -3.54 5.81
C LEU A 229 3.26 -3.43 4.34
N GLY A 230 3.94 -2.34 3.97
CA GLY A 230 4.43 -2.10 2.62
C GLY A 230 4.47 -0.61 2.26
N ASP A 231 5.51 -0.25 1.51
CA ASP A 231 5.65 1.09 0.92
C ASP A 231 4.61 1.29 -0.19
N ARG A 232 3.36 1.66 0.13
CA ARG A 232 2.45 2.25 -0.87
C ARG A 232 2.82 3.71 -1.19
N LYS A 233 4.10 4.09 -1.13
CA LYS A 233 4.51 5.51 -1.19
C LYS A 233 4.17 6.15 -2.55
N ALA A 234 4.21 5.38 -3.65
CA ALA A 234 3.91 5.89 -4.99
C ALA A 234 2.40 6.10 -5.26
N THR A 235 1.53 5.18 -4.80
CA THR A 235 0.07 5.28 -5.02
C THR A 235 -0.65 6.07 -3.91
N ARG A 236 -0.05 6.26 -2.73
CA ARG A 236 -0.67 7.03 -1.64
C ARG A 236 -0.84 8.50 -1.97
N ASP A 237 0.16 9.13 -2.56
CA ASP A 237 0.04 10.53 -2.99
C ASP A 237 -1.11 10.66 -3.99
N GLN A 238 -1.18 9.74 -4.96
CA GLN A 238 -2.27 9.67 -5.93
C GLN A 238 -3.63 9.38 -5.28
N ARG A 239 -3.70 8.52 -4.24
CA ARG A 239 -4.93 8.24 -3.49
C ARG A 239 -5.40 9.47 -2.72
N VAL A 240 -4.50 10.22 -2.08
CA VAL A 240 -4.82 11.49 -1.41
C VAL A 240 -5.45 12.45 -2.42
N PHE A 241 -4.85 12.62 -3.60
CA PHE A 241 -5.42 13.47 -4.66
C PHE A 241 -6.72 12.91 -5.26
N LYS A 242 -6.82 11.58 -5.45
CA LYS A 242 -8.03 10.89 -5.91
C LYS A 242 -9.21 11.23 -5.02
N TYR A 243 -9.06 11.07 -3.70
CA TYR A 243 -10.14 11.35 -2.75
C TYR A 243 -10.33 12.85 -2.46
N ALA A 244 -9.29 13.67 -2.61
CA ALA A 244 -9.46 15.12 -2.67
C ALA A 244 -10.37 15.54 -3.82
N ASN A 245 -10.19 14.97 -5.01
CA ASN A 245 -11.09 15.20 -6.14
C ASN A 245 -12.51 14.63 -5.91
N LYS A 246 -12.71 13.76 -4.90
CA LYS A 246 -14.04 13.31 -4.46
C LYS A 246 -14.66 14.17 -3.34
N GLY A 247 -13.95 15.20 -2.87
CA GLY A 247 -14.47 16.12 -1.86
C GLY A 247 -13.91 15.94 -0.46
N TYR A 248 -12.68 15.40 -0.31
CA TYR A 248 -12.11 15.04 1.00
C TYR A 248 -10.66 15.54 1.19
N GLY A 249 -10.42 16.26 2.28
CA GLY A 249 -9.07 16.70 2.65
C GLY A 249 -8.35 15.73 3.60
N ILE A 250 -7.13 16.09 3.99
CA ILE A 250 -6.41 15.49 5.11
C ILE A 250 -6.39 16.49 6.26
N ARG A 251 -6.57 16.01 7.50
CA ARG A 251 -6.53 16.84 8.70
C ARG A 251 -5.48 16.34 9.68
N ILE A 252 -4.51 17.19 9.96
CA ILE A 252 -3.52 17.03 11.04
C ILE A 252 -4.15 17.56 12.31
N LEU A 253 -4.31 16.69 13.31
CA LEU A 253 -4.98 17.06 14.56
C LEU A 253 -4.15 18.07 15.37
N PRO A 254 -4.80 18.89 16.23
CA PRO A 254 -4.12 19.80 17.13
C PRO A 254 -3.06 19.12 18.00
N SER A 255 -3.24 17.86 18.38
CA SER A 255 -2.25 17.10 19.16
C SER A 255 -0.94 16.89 18.40
N TYR A 256 -0.99 16.55 17.12
CA TYR A 256 0.20 16.46 16.26
C TYR A 256 0.84 17.83 16.02
N MET A 257 0.01 18.87 15.84
CA MET A 257 0.52 20.23 15.74
C MET A 257 1.16 20.69 17.06
N ALA A 258 0.60 20.29 18.20
CA ALA A 258 1.10 20.61 19.52
C ALA A 258 2.43 19.90 19.78
N SER A 259 2.56 18.63 19.37
CA SER A 259 3.84 17.90 19.42
C SER A 259 4.88 18.52 18.49
N LEU A 260 4.49 19.12 17.37
CA LEU A 260 5.38 19.95 16.56
C LEU A 260 5.68 21.29 17.27
N SER A 261 4.69 21.86 17.98
CA SER A 261 4.81 23.16 18.65
C SER A 261 5.77 23.14 19.83
N THR A 262 5.91 21.99 20.52
CA THR A 262 6.97 21.74 21.50
C THR A 262 8.37 21.90 20.89
N TYR A 263 8.56 21.62 19.60
CA TYR A 263 9.81 21.90 18.89
C TYR A 263 9.93 23.36 18.40
N THR A 264 8.95 24.23 18.71
CA THR A 264 8.88 25.62 18.20
C THR A 264 8.61 26.69 19.27
N SER A 265 8.59 26.38 20.56
CA SER A 265 8.38 27.35 21.65
C SER A 265 9.71 27.81 22.26
N THR A 266 9.89 29.13 22.46
CA THR A 266 10.97 29.75 23.27
C THR A 266 10.81 29.55 24.78
N ARG A 267 9.63 29.14 25.24
CA ARG A 267 9.35 28.89 26.67
C ARG A 267 9.53 27.42 26.98
N GLN A 268 10.38 27.15 27.96
CA GLN A 268 10.47 25.87 28.65
C GLN A 268 9.07 25.51 29.16
N THR A 269 8.48 24.46 28.59
CA THR A 269 7.31 23.81 29.19
C THR A 269 7.82 22.90 30.31
N GLU A 270 6.99 22.64 31.31
CA GLU A 270 7.35 21.69 32.38
C GLU A 270 7.82 20.37 31.77
N LEU A 271 8.84 19.76 32.40
CA LEU A 271 9.46 18.50 31.97
C LEU A 271 8.40 17.48 31.55
N ILE A 272 8.36 17.12 30.26
CA ILE A 272 7.81 15.82 29.89
C ILE A 272 8.72 14.74 30.48
N SER A 273 8.15 13.56 30.72
CA SER A 273 8.70 12.43 31.49
C SER A 273 10.14 11.96 31.20
N ARG A 274 10.86 12.52 30.21
CA ARG A 274 12.17 12.08 29.73
C ARG A 274 13.32 13.12 29.72
N GLY A 275 13.10 14.41 30.02
CA GLY A 275 14.18 15.30 30.49
C GLY A 275 15.12 16.02 29.50
N GLU A 276 14.74 16.29 28.25
CA GLU A 276 15.63 16.94 27.23
C GLU A 276 15.33 18.44 26.97
N ASN A 277 16.30 19.21 26.45
CA ASN A 277 16.23 20.68 26.19
C ASN A 277 16.01 21.05 24.69
N LEU A 278 15.26 22.13 24.39
CA LEU A 278 14.76 22.49 23.03
C LEU A 278 15.05 23.96 22.59
N PHE A 279 15.03 24.26 21.27
CA PHE A 279 15.37 25.55 20.60
C PHE A 279 14.14 26.43 20.15
N PRO A 280 14.29 27.75 19.86
CA PRO A 280 13.18 28.75 19.83
C PRO A 280 12.50 29.21 18.47
N SER A 281 11.22 29.68 18.58
CA SER A 281 10.21 30.23 17.62
C SER A 281 10.50 31.58 16.88
N PRO A 282 9.75 32.00 15.81
CA PRO A 282 8.68 31.31 15.07
C PRO A 282 9.06 30.78 13.67
N LEU A 283 8.46 29.64 13.31
CA LEU A 283 8.61 28.94 12.04
C LEU A 283 7.38 29.20 11.14
N THR A 284 7.41 30.26 10.33
CA THR A 284 6.39 30.45 9.27
C THR A 284 6.68 29.54 8.08
N LEU A 285 5.66 29.09 7.33
CA LEU A 285 5.84 28.19 6.18
C LEU A 285 6.81 28.79 5.14
N GLN A 286 6.72 30.09 4.87
CA GLN A 286 7.71 30.80 4.05
C GLN A 286 9.12 30.80 4.66
N ARG A 287 9.26 30.94 5.98
CA ARG A 287 10.56 30.89 6.66
C ARG A 287 11.10 29.47 6.75
N LEU A 288 10.27 28.45 6.90
CA LEU A 288 10.63 27.03 6.84
C LEU A 288 11.08 26.65 5.44
N THR A 289 10.30 27.00 4.41
CA THR A 289 10.66 26.76 3.01
C THR A 289 11.94 27.52 2.64
N LYS A 290 12.09 28.77 3.10
CA LYS A 290 13.31 29.56 2.84
C LYS A 290 14.51 29.05 3.64
N THR A 291 14.32 28.58 4.87
CA THR A 291 15.40 27.99 5.70
C THR A 291 15.79 26.61 5.19
N SER A 292 14.82 25.78 4.80
CA SER A 292 15.05 24.47 4.19
C SER A 292 15.76 24.63 2.85
N ARG A 293 15.29 25.50 1.94
CA ARG A 293 16.00 25.82 0.69
C ARG A 293 17.41 26.38 0.94
N LYS A 294 17.57 27.27 1.92
CA LYS A 294 18.88 27.85 2.27
C LYS A 294 19.82 26.83 2.92
N TRP A 295 19.29 25.87 3.68
CA TRP A 295 20.02 24.76 4.26
C TRP A 295 20.44 23.77 3.17
N THR A 296 19.53 23.39 2.27
CA THR A 296 19.81 22.57 1.09
C THR A 296 20.87 23.23 0.20
N ASP A 297 20.74 24.54 -0.08
CA ASP A 297 21.75 25.32 -0.82
C ASP A 297 23.10 25.41 -0.09
N GLN A 298 23.09 25.45 1.24
CA GLN A 298 24.31 25.46 2.06
C GLN A 298 24.99 24.09 2.09
N CYS A 299 24.23 22.99 2.17
CA CYS A 299 24.76 21.65 2.00
C CYS A 299 25.37 21.52 0.60
N ILE A 300 24.63 21.83 -0.46
CA ILE A 300 25.11 21.76 -1.85
C ILE A 300 26.38 22.62 -2.06
N LYS A 301 26.45 23.83 -1.48
CA LYS A 301 27.65 24.70 -1.58
C LYS A 301 28.81 24.25 -0.72
N ARG A 302 28.55 23.61 0.42
CA ARG A 302 29.58 23.08 1.33
C ARG A 302 30.16 21.75 0.83
N TYR A 303 29.46 21.09 -0.10
CA TYR A 303 29.88 19.89 -0.82
C TYR A 303 30.20 20.15 -2.32
N LYS A 304 30.59 21.39 -2.70
CA LYS A 304 31.50 21.52 -3.86
C LYS A 304 32.81 20.83 -3.50
N PRO A 305 33.46 20.14 -4.46
CA PRO A 305 34.24 18.94 -4.19
C PRO A 305 35.22 19.22 -3.07
N ILE A 306 35.14 18.41 -2.02
CA ILE A 306 36.19 18.32 -1.02
C ILE A 306 37.45 17.97 -1.82
N GLU A 307 38.31 18.95 -2.07
CA GLU A 307 39.69 18.67 -2.42
C GLU A 307 40.27 17.95 -1.21
N THR A 308 40.56 16.67 -1.38
CA THR A 308 41.10 15.80 -0.35
C THR A 308 42.54 16.22 -0.06
N ASP A 309 42.76 17.13 0.89
CA ASP A 309 44.11 17.47 1.37
C ASP A 309 44.69 16.45 2.38
N GLY A 310 43.96 15.36 2.65
CA GLY A 310 44.47 14.22 3.40
C GLY A 310 44.41 14.37 4.93
N SER A 311 43.83 15.44 5.48
CA SER A 311 43.62 15.56 6.93
C SER A 311 42.14 15.40 7.32
N ARG A 312 41.82 14.35 8.08
CA ARG A 312 40.45 14.06 8.55
C ARG A 312 40.02 15.06 9.64
N PRO A 313 38.81 15.67 9.57
CA PRO A 313 38.29 16.53 10.63
C PRO A 313 37.71 15.71 11.80
N ALA A 314 37.97 16.15 13.03
CA ALA A 314 37.43 15.55 14.25
C ALA A 314 36.20 16.32 14.75
N PHE A 315 35.08 15.63 14.99
CA PHE A 315 33.87 16.19 15.61
C PHE A 315 33.65 15.58 17.01
N THR A 316 33.16 16.39 17.95
CA THR A 316 32.97 16.01 19.37
C THR A 316 31.54 15.57 19.68
N HIS A 317 31.40 14.81 20.78
CA HIS A 317 30.24 14.02 21.20
C HIS A 317 28.89 14.74 21.35
N ALA A 318 28.86 16.08 21.44
CA ALA A 318 27.64 16.85 21.67
C ALA A 318 26.78 17.08 20.41
N LEU A 319 27.20 16.56 19.25
CA LEU A 319 26.50 16.69 17.96
C LEU A 319 25.51 15.54 17.66
N LEU A 320 25.28 14.60 18.59
CA LEU A 320 24.63 13.31 18.33
C LEU A 320 23.23 13.10 18.97
N GLU A 321 22.58 14.11 19.52
CA GLU A 321 21.20 13.95 20.03
C GLU A 321 20.14 14.47 19.04
N SER A 322 19.84 13.67 18.00
CA SER A 322 18.46 13.43 17.54
C SER A 322 18.40 12.29 16.50
N ASN A 323 17.62 11.27 16.86
CA ASN A 323 16.71 10.44 16.06
C ASN A 323 17.05 10.08 14.59
N MET A 324 17.24 8.76 14.42
CA MET A 324 17.11 7.93 13.22
C MET A 324 18.25 7.94 12.19
N GLN A 325 19.31 7.21 12.51
CA GLN A 325 20.10 6.46 11.53
C GLN A 325 20.75 5.25 12.23
N ARG A 326 20.58 4.03 11.71
CA ARG A 326 21.17 2.81 12.28
C ARG A 326 22.62 2.68 11.83
N SER A 327 23.57 2.69 12.76
CA SER A 327 24.94 2.19 12.57
C SER A 327 25.10 0.81 13.25
N LYS A 328 25.98 -0.06 12.72
CA LYS A 328 26.32 -1.36 13.32
C LYS A 328 27.79 -1.34 13.76
N GLU A 329 28.07 -1.77 14.98
CA GLU A 329 29.40 -1.74 15.61
C GLU A 329 30.16 -3.06 15.39
N VAL A 330 31.43 -3.00 14.98
CA VAL A 330 32.34 -4.16 15.03
C VAL A 330 33.68 -3.73 15.67
N LYS A 331 33.99 -4.34 16.83
CA LYS A 331 35.27 -4.22 17.56
C LYS A 331 35.74 -2.78 17.81
N GLY A 332 34.86 -1.94 18.32
CA GLY A 332 35.21 -0.62 18.86
C GLY A 332 35.65 0.41 17.81
N ASN A 333 35.47 0.11 16.53
CA ASN A 333 35.60 1.06 15.44
C ASN A 333 34.25 1.17 14.72
N ILE A 334 33.63 2.36 14.81
CA ILE A 334 32.46 2.71 14.02
C ILE A 334 32.98 3.20 12.66
N VAL A 335 32.68 2.44 11.61
CA VAL A 335 32.91 2.84 10.22
C VAL A 335 31.63 3.51 9.74
N ILE A 336 31.70 4.82 9.47
CA ILE A 336 30.65 5.55 8.75
C ILE A 336 31.08 5.51 7.28
N ASP A 337 30.33 4.79 6.45
CA ASP A 337 30.60 4.74 5.02
C ASP A 337 29.86 5.90 4.35
N ASP A 338 30.60 6.80 3.72
CA ASP A 338 30.12 8.06 3.12
C ASP A 338 29.22 7.85 1.88
N LYS A 339 28.90 6.61 1.53
CA LYS A 339 28.16 6.28 0.30
C LYS A 339 26.63 6.42 0.40
N TYR A 340 26.03 6.62 1.58
CA TYR A 340 24.55 6.65 1.71
C TYR A 340 24.04 7.95 2.29
N TRP A 341 23.95 8.94 1.41
CA TRP A 341 22.92 9.96 1.56
C TRP A 341 21.56 9.27 1.56
N ALA A 342 20.67 9.68 2.48
CA ALA A 342 19.25 9.47 2.30
C ALA A 342 18.88 10.11 0.96
N GLU A 343 18.77 9.30 -0.08
CA GLU A 343 18.53 9.79 -1.42
C GLU A 343 17.21 10.53 -1.44
N ASN A 344 17.27 11.79 -1.87
CA ASN A 344 16.10 12.57 -2.21
C ASN A 344 15.37 11.82 -3.33
N THR A 345 14.32 11.08 -3.02
CA THR A 345 13.43 10.46 -4.02
C THR A 345 12.58 11.51 -4.78
N TYR A 346 13.02 12.77 -4.79
CA TYR A 346 12.58 13.85 -5.67
C TYR A 346 13.79 14.48 -6.37
N GLY A 347 14.69 13.64 -6.88
CA GLY A 347 15.81 14.04 -7.74
C GLY A 347 15.49 13.82 -9.21
N ASP A 348 15.74 14.84 -10.03
CA ASP A 348 15.60 14.88 -11.50
C ASP A 348 16.38 13.77 -12.24
N GLY A 349 15.87 12.54 -12.22
CA GLY A 349 16.40 11.44 -13.02
C GLY A 349 15.27 10.50 -13.40
N PHE A 350 14.96 10.43 -14.69
CA PHE A 350 14.45 9.30 -15.51
C PHE A 350 13.75 8.08 -14.88
N ALA A 351 13.16 8.15 -13.69
CA ALA A 351 12.40 7.08 -13.06
C ALA A 351 11.01 7.00 -13.70
N ARG A 352 10.99 6.46 -14.92
CA ARG A 352 9.79 6.01 -15.66
C ARG A 352 9.35 4.62 -15.20
N LEU A 353 9.14 4.44 -13.89
CA LEU A 353 8.62 3.20 -13.34
C LEU A 353 7.60 3.55 -12.25
N SER A 354 6.31 3.38 -12.56
CA SER A 354 5.30 3.28 -11.52
C SER A 354 5.64 2.08 -10.62
N TYR A 355 5.74 2.31 -9.31
CA TYR A 355 6.05 1.27 -8.31
C TYR A 355 5.04 0.10 -8.29
N ASP A 356 3.90 0.22 -8.97
CA ASP A 356 2.96 -0.90 -9.09
C ASP A 356 3.66 -2.05 -9.82
N ASP A 357 3.57 -3.25 -9.22
CA ASP A 357 3.96 -4.54 -9.80
C ASP A 357 3.07 -4.85 -11.02
N SER A 358 2.95 -3.94 -11.97
CA SER A 358 1.99 -3.96 -13.06
C SER A 358 2.53 -3.13 -14.21
N PRO A 359 2.27 -3.55 -15.46
CA PRO A 359 2.66 -2.74 -16.61
C PRO A 359 1.94 -1.38 -16.58
N GLU A 360 2.60 -0.36 -17.12
CA GLU A 360 1.98 0.96 -17.33
C GLU A 360 0.86 0.83 -18.36
N TYR A 361 -0.37 0.65 -17.89
CA TYR A 361 -1.55 0.54 -18.75
C TYR A 361 -2.79 1.09 -18.05
N GLU A 362 -3.49 2.03 -18.71
CA GLU A 362 -4.68 2.67 -18.16
C GLU A 362 -5.94 1.82 -18.37
N TRP A 363 -6.79 1.75 -17.34
CA TRP A 363 -8.08 1.10 -17.43
C TRP A 363 -9.14 2.13 -17.83
N ASP A 364 -9.26 2.36 -19.14
CA ASP A 364 -10.14 3.35 -19.75
C ASP A 364 -10.70 2.90 -21.12
N GLU A 365 -11.26 3.83 -21.91
CA GLU A 365 -11.83 3.55 -23.23
C GLU A 365 -10.83 3.02 -24.27
N SER A 366 -9.53 3.22 -24.07
CA SER A 366 -8.48 2.70 -24.94
C SER A 366 -8.11 1.25 -24.65
N PHE A 367 -8.62 0.68 -23.54
CA PHE A 367 -8.23 -0.64 -23.07
C PHE A 367 -8.61 -1.76 -24.06
N THR A 368 -7.61 -2.57 -24.41
CA THR A 368 -7.82 -3.88 -25.04
C THR A 368 -6.98 -4.95 -24.37
N LEU A 369 -7.51 -6.18 -24.27
CA LEU A 369 -6.78 -7.30 -23.67
C LEU A 369 -5.48 -7.62 -24.42
N GLU A 370 -5.48 -7.49 -25.75
CA GLU A 370 -4.31 -7.75 -26.60
C GLU A 370 -3.15 -6.81 -26.22
N SER A 371 -3.36 -5.50 -26.33
CA SER A 371 -2.32 -4.52 -25.97
C SER A 371 -1.93 -4.55 -24.49
N PHE A 372 -2.83 -5.00 -23.60
CA PHE A 372 -2.50 -5.19 -22.19
C PHE A 372 -1.59 -6.40 -22.00
N CYS A 373 -1.85 -7.53 -22.67
CA CYS A 373 -0.95 -8.69 -22.68
C CYS A 373 0.43 -8.32 -23.23
N GLU A 374 0.50 -7.59 -24.35
CA GLU A 374 1.76 -7.07 -24.92
C GLU A 374 2.51 -6.20 -23.90
N SER A 375 1.78 -5.37 -23.14
CA SER A 375 2.38 -4.53 -22.10
C SER A 375 2.91 -5.34 -20.92
N ILE A 376 2.23 -6.43 -20.53
CA ILE A 376 2.72 -7.38 -19.51
C ILE A 376 3.98 -8.10 -20.01
N GLU A 377 3.99 -8.57 -21.25
CA GLU A 377 5.14 -9.24 -21.86
C GLU A 377 6.35 -8.32 -21.91
N SER A 378 6.17 -7.10 -22.42
CA SER A 378 7.22 -6.09 -22.46
C SER A 378 7.72 -5.69 -21.06
N PHE A 379 6.84 -5.69 -20.06
CA PHE A 379 7.23 -5.48 -18.67
C PHE A 379 8.12 -6.61 -18.14
N ASN A 380 7.73 -7.86 -18.35
CA ASN A 380 8.51 -9.02 -17.92
C ASN A 380 9.84 -9.17 -18.69
N GLU A 381 9.87 -8.81 -19.98
CA GLU A 381 11.10 -8.77 -20.78
C GLU A 381 12.12 -7.79 -20.20
N ARG A 382 11.70 -6.56 -19.87
CA ARG A 382 12.57 -5.57 -19.22
C ARG A 382 13.12 -6.05 -17.89
N GLU A 383 12.33 -6.80 -17.11
CA GLU A 383 12.77 -7.39 -15.85
C GLU A 383 13.85 -8.47 -16.07
N ALA A 384 13.70 -9.30 -17.11
CA ALA A 384 14.70 -10.28 -17.49
C ALA A 384 16.00 -9.60 -17.97
N GLU A 385 15.89 -8.57 -18.81
CA GLU A 385 17.02 -7.79 -19.32
C GLU A 385 17.78 -7.11 -18.18
N GLY A 386 17.09 -6.38 -17.29
CA GLY A 386 17.72 -5.70 -16.16
C GLY A 386 18.40 -6.65 -15.18
N PHE A 387 17.83 -7.84 -14.97
CA PHE A 387 18.51 -8.88 -14.21
C PHE A 387 19.80 -9.34 -14.90
N MET A 388 19.75 -9.64 -16.21
CA MET A 388 20.89 -10.15 -16.96
C MET A 388 22.04 -9.14 -17.00
N GLU A 389 21.75 -7.84 -17.16
CA GLU A 389 22.78 -6.78 -17.08
C GLU A 389 23.55 -6.82 -15.75
N THR A 390 22.83 -7.04 -14.65
CA THR A 390 23.45 -7.14 -13.32
C THR A 390 24.19 -8.46 -13.13
N TYR A 391 23.63 -9.57 -13.65
CA TYR A 391 24.24 -10.88 -13.56
C TYR A 391 25.55 -11.00 -14.34
N ASP A 392 25.61 -10.43 -15.54
CA ASP A 392 26.80 -10.41 -16.40
C ASP A 392 27.99 -9.69 -15.75
N TYR A 393 27.74 -8.79 -14.78
CA TYR A 393 28.79 -8.15 -14.00
C TYR A 393 29.38 -9.06 -12.91
N ILE A 394 28.61 -10.06 -12.45
CA ILE A 394 28.92 -10.88 -11.29
C ILE A 394 29.45 -12.26 -11.71
N SER A 395 28.94 -12.81 -12.80
CA SER A 395 29.29 -14.14 -13.29
C SER A 395 30.16 -14.07 -14.54
N GLU A 396 31.24 -14.84 -14.57
CA GLU A 396 32.04 -15.07 -15.78
C GLU A 396 31.35 -16.04 -16.76
N SER A 397 30.26 -16.69 -16.34
CA SER A 397 29.46 -17.64 -17.12
C SER A 397 28.22 -16.96 -17.72
N ARG A 398 28.06 -17.08 -19.04
CA ARG A 398 26.94 -16.50 -19.81
C ARG A 398 25.89 -17.53 -20.24
N ASP A 399 25.95 -18.75 -19.72
CA ASP A 399 25.13 -19.87 -20.19
C ASP A 399 23.82 -20.06 -19.40
N ILE A 400 23.26 -19.00 -18.80
CA ILE A 400 21.94 -19.06 -18.17
C ILE A 400 20.87 -18.37 -19.02
N THR A 401 19.76 -19.06 -19.23
CA THR A 401 18.54 -18.47 -19.79
C THR A 401 17.56 -18.22 -18.65
N ILE A 402 17.07 -16.99 -18.54
CA ILE A 402 16.16 -16.59 -17.46
C ILE A 402 14.79 -16.33 -18.05
N SER A 403 13.79 -16.99 -17.48
CA SER A 403 12.38 -16.64 -17.67
C SER A 403 11.95 -15.86 -16.43
N ALA A 404 11.96 -14.53 -16.52
CA ALA A 404 11.45 -13.65 -15.48
C ALA A 404 9.99 -13.32 -15.78
N ALA A 405 9.11 -13.49 -14.79
CA ALA A 405 7.70 -13.16 -14.92
C ALA A 405 7.14 -12.71 -13.57
N ARG A 406 7.21 -11.41 -13.31
CA ARG A 406 6.69 -10.77 -12.09
C ARG A 406 5.17 -10.60 -12.15
N VAL A 407 4.64 -10.38 -13.37
CA VAL A 407 3.21 -10.32 -13.66
C VAL A 407 2.86 -11.45 -14.63
N THR A 408 1.96 -12.33 -14.22
CA THR A 408 1.55 -13.50 -15.00
C THR A 408 0.08 -13.40 -15.38
N TYR A 409 -0.29 -13.98 -16.51
CA TYR A 409 -1.67 -14.07 -16.94
C TYR A 409 -1.96 -15.46 -17.50
N GLY A 410 -3.21 -15.93 -17.35
CA GLY A 410 -3.58 -17.28 -17.76
C GLY A 410 -2.79 -18.37 -17.02
N SER A 411 -2.10 -19.24 -17.76
CA SER A 411 -1.34 -20.37 -17.20
C SER A 411 0.18 -20.11 -17.08
N SER A 412 0.65 -18.87 -17.22
CA SER A 412 2.08 -18.58 -17.14
C SER A 412 2.62 -18.72 -15.72
N VAL A 413 3.88 -19.18 -15.61
CA VAL A 413 4.57 -19.42 -14.32
C VAL A 413 5.21 -18.12 -13.84
N ASN A 414 5.10 -17.86 -12.54
CA ASN A 414 5.71 -16.68 -11.90
C ASN A 414 7.09 -17.04 -11.34
N ASN A 415 8.13 -16.53 -11.98
CA ASN A 415 9.52 -16.75 -11.64
C ASN A 415 10.21 -15.39 -11.50
N ILE A 416 10.74 -15.10 -10.32
CA ILE A 416 11.46 -13.84 -10.07
C ILE A 416 12.94 -14.17 -9.91
N PRO A 417 13.82 -13.69 -10.80
CA PRO A 417 15.25 -13.99 -10.70
C PRO A 417 15.89 -13.16 -9.59
N LEU A 418 16.77 -13.81 -8.82
CA LEU A 418 17.47 -13.22 -7.68
C LEU A 418 18.96 -13.59 -7.70
N ILE A 419 19.79 -12.63 -7.28
CA ILE A 419 21.22 -12.85 -7.02
C ILE A 419 21.43 -12.87 -5.52
N LEU A 420 21.90 -14.00 -4.99
CA LEU A 420 22.11 -14.19 -3.55
C LEU A 420 23.17 -15.27 -3.26
N LYS A 421 23.60 -15.38 -2.00
CA LYS A 421 24.52 -16.42 -1.55
C LYS A 421 23.77 -17.73 -1.29
N LYS A 422 24.41 -18.86 -1.60
CA LYS A 422 23.87 -20.20 -1.28
C LYS A 422 23.47 -20.34 0.19
N SER A 423 24.26 -19.82 1.12
CA SER A 423 23.95 -19.88 2.55
C SER A 423 22.64 -19.16 2.91
N PHE A 424 22.32 -18.03 2.25
CA PHE A 424 21.05 -17.35 2.45
C PHE A 424 19.89 -18.12 1.81
N MET A 425 20.10 -18.71 0.62
CA MET A 425 19.10 -19.60 0.01
C MET A 425 18.75 -20.77 0.93
N ASP A 426 19.76 -21.48 1.44
CA ASP A 426 19.57 -22.63 2.31
C ASP A 426 18.80 -22.22 3.57
N PHE A 427 19.15 -21.07 4.16
CA PHE A 427 18.44 -20.48 5.29
C PHE A 427 16.97 -20.16 4.95
N ALA A 428 16.71 -19.46 3.83
CA ALA A 428 15.39 -19.05 3.40
C ALA A 428 14.49 -20.26 3.11
N ASN A 429 14.97 -21.23 2.33
CA ASN A 429 14.25 -22.46 2.02
C ASN A 429 13.94 -23.26 3.29
N THR A 430 14.94 -23.46 4.17
CA THR A 430 14.73 -24.18 5.44
C THR A 430 13.71 -23.48 6.33
N THR A 431 13.79 -22.15 6.43
CA THR A 431 12.90 -21.35 7.27
C THR A 431 11.47 -21.38 6.75
N VAL A 432 11.27 -21.20 5.43
CA VAL A 432 9.94 -21.22 4.81
C VAL A 432 9.31 -22.61 4.89
N LEU A 433 10.05 -23.67 4.56
CA LEU A 433 9.51 -25.04 4.60
C LEU A 433 9.13 -25.46 6.02
N LYS A 434 9.98 -25.13 7.01
CA LYS A 434 9.65 -25.38 8.43
C LYS A 434 8.41 -24.60 8.87
N ALA A 435 8.29 -23.34 8.44
CA ALA A 435 7.13 -22.51 8.77
C ALA A 435 5.82 -23.07 8.17
N LEU A 436 5.87 -23.54 6.92
CA LEU A 436 4.74 -24.21 6.28
C LEU A 436 4.36 -25.51 7.00
N GLU A 437 5.33 -26.33 7.38
CA GLU A 437 5.09 -27.56 8.13
C GLU A 437 4.43 -27.29 9.48
N GLU A 438 4.91 -26.28 10.22
CA GLU A 438 4.34 -25.85 11.50
C GLU A 438 2.94 -25.24 11.34
N ALA A 439 2.65 -24.60 10.21
CA ALA A 439 1.32 -24.14 9.82
C ALA A 439 0.40 -25.27 9.31
N GLY A 440 0.87 -26.52 9.30
CA GLY A 440 0.10 -27.69 8.86
C GLY A 440 -0.01 -27.85 7.34
N ILE A 441 0.79 -27.10 6.56
CA ILE A 441 0.82 -27.15 5.10
C ILE A 441 1.97 -28.07 4.66
N LYS A 442 1.64 -29.16 3.97
CA LYS A 442 2.59 -30.18 3.53
C LYS A 442 2.85 -30.12 2.03
N ASP A 443 3.90 -30.81 1.60
CA ASP A 443 4.23 -31.05 0.18
C ASP A 443 4.44 -29.77 -0.65
N CYS A 444 4.84 -28.67 -0.01
CA CYS A 444 5.22 -27.45 -0.71
C CYS A 444 6.68 -27.54 -1.19
N PRO A 445 6.98 -27.26 -2.48
CA PRO A 445 8.35 -27.19 -2.94
C PRO A 445 9.10 -26.01 -2.29
N PRO A 446 10.44 -26.06 -2.23
CA PRO A 446 11.25 -24.93 -1.78
C PRO A 446 10.96 -23.67 -2.63
N PRO A 447 10.87 -22.48 -2.02
CA PRO A 447 10.60 -21.23 -2.75
C PRO A 447 11.73 -20.81 -3.69
N LEU A 448 12.97 -21.21 -3.43
CA LEU A 448 14.14 -20.83 -4.21
C LEU A 448 14.77 -22.04 -4.89
N GLU A 449 14.96 -21.95 -6.21
CA GLU A 449 15.65 -22.95 -7.04
C GLU A 449 16.94 -22.37 -7.60
N ALA A 450 18.05 -23.11 -7.54
CA ALA A 450 19.33 -22.66 -8.08
C ALA A 450 19.37 -22.86 -9.60
N LEU A 451 19.82 -21.85 -10.34
CA LEU A 451 19.98 -21.93 -11.81
C LEU A 451 21.27 -22.62 -12.25
N GLU A 452 22.28 -22.69 -11.38
CA GLU A 452 23.59 -23.30 -11.67
C GLU A 452 24.04 -24.29 -10.58
N LYS A 453 24.97 -25.19 -10.93
CA LYS A 453 25.63 -26.13 -10.00
C LYS A 453 26.98 -25.60 -9.53
N ASP A 454 27.15 -25.55 -8.20
CA ASP A 454 28.44 -25.47 -7.48
C ASP A 454 29.43 -24.35 -7.81
N HIS A 455 29.20 -23.17 -7.20
CA HIS A 455 30.24 -22.18 -6.85
C HIS A 455 29.96 -21.59 -5.46
N ASP A 456 31.01 -21.20 -4.72
CA ASP A 456 30.93 -20.67 -3.33
C ASP A 456 30.51 -19.17 -3.26
N GLY A 457 30.30 -18.54 -4.42
CA GLY A 457 29.96 -17.12 -4.56
C GLY A 457 28.46 -16.79 -4.57
N GLU A 458 28.15 -15.54 -4.92
CA GLU A 458 26.78 -15.16 -5.28
C GLU A 458 26.42 -15.77 -6.64
N ARG A 459 25.17 -16.22 -6.78
CA ARG A 459 24.70 -16.86 -8.01
C ARG A 459 23.22 -16.57 -8.23
N ALA A 460 22.75 -16.90 -9.42
CA ALA A 460 21.35 -16.73 -9.79
C ALA A 460 20.47 -17.84 -9.21
N PHE A 461 19.32 -17.43 -8.70
CA PHE A 461 18.25 -18.28 -8.21
C PHE A 461 16.92 -17.81 -8.79
N LEU A 462 16.00 -18.74 -8.99
CA LEU A 462 14.60 -18.42 -9.27
C LEU A 462 13.79 -18.50 -7.99
N TRP A 463 13.11 -17.42 -7.69
CA TRP A 463 12.07 -17.39 -6.68
C TRP A 463 10.73 -17.75 -7.30
N GLN A 464 10.18 -18.89 -6.87
CA GLN A 464 8.93 -19.46 -7.35
C GLN A 464 7.79 -19.12 -6.40
N LEU A 465 6.78 -18.43 -6.92
CA LEU A 465 5.56 -18.08 -6.21
C LEU A 465 4.43 -19.05 -6.62
N ASN A 466 4.29 -20.13 -5.85
CA ASN A 466 3.28 -21.17 -6.07
C ASN A 466 1.92 -20.81 -5.45
N SER A 467 0.91 -21.67 -5.66
CA SER A 467 -0.47 -21.46 -5.17
C SER A 467 -0.60 -21.28 -3.65
N VAL A 468 0.39 -21.67 -2.86
CA VAL A 468 0.45 -21.42 -1.42
C VAL A 468 1.21 -20.13 -1.13
N LEU A 469 2.45 -20.01 -1.61
CA LEU A 469 3.36 -18.89 -1.32
C LEU A 469 2.94 -17.56 -1.96
N ASN A 470 1.92 -17.57 -2.81
CA ASN A 470 1.23 -16.37 -3.27
C ASN A 470 0.57 -15.62 -2.11
N TRP A 471 0.04 -16.35 -1.14
CA TRP A 471 -0.65 -15.80 0.01
C TRP A 471 0.34 -15.25 1.04
N GLN A 472 0.03 -14.06 1.54
CA GLN A 472 0.65 -13.50 2.75
C GLN A 472 -0.14 -13.92 4.00
N MET A 473 0.47 -13.76 5.18
CA MET A 473 -0.12 -14.08 6.49
C MET A 473 -0.28 -15.57 6.80
N ILE A 474 0.46 -16.43 6.10
CA ILE A 474 0.52 -17.85 6.45
C ILE A 474 1.34 -18.02 7.74
N ASP A 475 2.53 -17.45 7.76
CA ASP A 475 3.44 -17.44 8.91
C ASP A 475 4.39 -16.24 8.76
N ARG A 476 4.66 -15.58 9.88
CA ARG A 476 5.54 -14.40 9.95
C ARG A 476 6.89 -14.62 9.25
N ARG A 477 7.53 -15.77 9.46
CA ARG A 477 8.86 -16.03 8.92
C ARG A 477 8.84 -16.08 7.40
N ILE A 478 7.74 -16.54 6.81
CA ILE A 478 7.54 -16.58 5.36
C ILE A 478 7.44 -15.14 4.83
N ASP A 479 6.66 -14.29 5.49
CA ASP A 479 6.50 -12.89 5.10
C ASP A 479 7.80 -12.09 5.27
N GLU A 480 8.58 -12.32 6.34
CA GLU A 480 9.89 -11.71 6.54
C GLU A 480 10.91 -12.12 5.46
N ILE A 481 10.98 -13.42 5.14
CA ILE A 481 11.83 -13.91 4.04
C ILE A 481 11.39 -13.28 2.72
N ARG A 482 10.07 -13.25 2.45
CA ARG A 482 9.49 -12.64 1.26
C ARG A 482 9.89 -11.17 1.10
N GLU A 483 9.85 -10.39 2.17
CA GLU A 483 10.30 -8.98 2.13
C GLU A 483 11.81 -8.85 1.89
N ILE A 484 12.63 -9.75 2.43
CA ILE A 484 14.08 -9.76 2.15
C ILE A 484 14.34 -10.11 0.68
N LEU A 485 13.65 -11.10 0.11
CA LEU A 485 13.78 -11.47 -1.31
C LEU A 485 13.35 -10.31 -2.22
N TRP A 486 12.29 -9.61 -1.86
CA TRP A 486 11.86 -8.38 -2.53
C TRP A 486 12.86 -7.23 -2.41
N ALA A 487 13.52 -7.07 -1.26
CA ALA A 487 14.60 -6.08 -1.09
C ALA A 487 15.81 -6.42 -1.96
N LEU A 488 16.19 -7.70 -2.03
CA LEU A 488 17.26 -8.20 -2.89
C LEU A 488 16.94 -7.98 -4.36
N HIS A 489 15.73 -8.33 -4.80
CA HIS A 489 15.28 -8.12 -6.18
C HIS A 489 15.42 -6.65 -6.59
N ARG A 490 14.86 -5.71 -5.82
CA ARG A 490 14.92 -4.27 -6.14
C ARG A 490 16.35 -3.72 -6.15
N ALA A 491 17.19 -4.19 -5.23
CA ALA A 491 18.59 -3.79 -5.21
C ALA A 491 19.34 -4.26 -6.46
N ASN A 492 18.97 -5.43 -7.01
CA ASN A 492 19.52 -5.92 -8.27
C ASN A 492 19.05 -5.08 -9.47
N GLU A 493 17.87 -4.46 -9.43
CA GLU A 493 17.36 -3.64 -10.54
C GLU A 493 17.87 -2.19 -10.55
N GLN A 494 18.05 -1.57 -9.38
CA GLN A 494 18.11 -0.11 -9.27
C GLN A 494 19.52 0.47 -9.13
N THR A 495 20.56 -0.35 -8.96
CA THR A 495 21.83 0.15 -8.40
C THR A 495 23.07 -0.44 -9.07
N GLN A 496 24.14 0.35 -9.11
CA GLN A 496 25.46 -0.20 -9.41
C GLN A 496 25.81 -1.24 -8.33
N TYR A 497 26.38 -2.38 -8.73
CA TYR A 497 26.61 -3.53 -7.86
C TYR A 497 27.30 -3.19 -6.53
N GLU A 498 28.23 -2.22 -6.52
CA GLU A 498 28.96 -1.77 -5.33
C GLU A 498 28.04 -1.25 -4.22
N ASP A 499 26.86 -0.73 -4.59
CA ASP A 499 25.92 -0.07 -3.70
C ASP A 499 24.73 -0.96 -3.28
N ARG A 500 24.61 -2.13 -3.92
CA ARG A 500 23.51 -3.08 -3.74
C ARG A 500 23.24 -3.43 -2.28
N ILE A 501 24.29 -3.71 -1.50
CA ILE A 501 24.13 -4.23 -0.13
C ILE A 501 23.51 -3.20 0.82
N TYR A 502 23.81 -1.92 0.62
CA TYR A 502 23.29 -0.86 1.46
C TYR A 502 21.83 -0.55 1.13
N HIS A 503 21.45 -0.62 -0.14
CA HIS A 503 20.03 -0.55 -0.53
C HIS A 503 19.24 -1.73 0.05
N VAL A 504 19.78 -2.94 0.02
CA VAL A 504 19.17 -4.10 0.70
C VAL A 504 19.01 -3.82 2.20
N MET A 505 20.08 -3.37 2.88
CA MET A 505 20.04 -3.05 4.30
C MET A 505 19.02 -1.95 4.62
N GLU A 506 18.95 -0.90 3.79
CA GLU A 506 18.00 0.20 3.93
C GLU A 506 16.57 -0.32 3.82
N GLN A 507 16.25 -1.07 2.77
CA GLN A 507 14.91 -1.62 2.52
C GLN A 507 14.50 -2.58 3.64
N ILE A 508 15.38 -3.50 4.06
CA ILE A 508 15.11 -4.42 5.18
C ILE A 508 14.95 -3.65 6.49
N SER A 509 15.75 -2.63 6.75
CA SER A 509 15.68 -1.86 7.99
C SER A 509 14.35 -1.13 8.16
N LYS A 510 13.76 -0.67 7.04
CA LYS A 510 12.43 -0.08 6.97
C LYS A 510 11.34 -1.13 7.17
N ARG A 511 11.52 -2.34 6.61
CA ARG A 511 10.44 -3.33 6.41
C ARG A 511 10.38 -4.51 7.38
N ALA A 512 11.52 -5.01 7.86
CA ALA A 512 11.57 -6.29 8.59
C ALA A 512 12.03 -6.18 10.05
N ILE A 513 12.57 -5.02 10.49
CA ILE A 513 13.10 -4.89 11.85
C ILE A 513 12.11 -4.14 12.73
N ARG A 514 11.45 -4.86 13.65
CA ARG A 514 10.56 -4.33 14.70
C ARG A 514 10.99 -4.80 16.08
N THR A 515 10.65 -4.01 17.09
CA THR A 515 11.19 -4.12 18.46
C THR A 515 10.35 -4.98 19.40
N SER A 516 9.05 -5.20 19.12
CA SER A 516 8.15 -5.98 19.98
C SER A 516 7.10 -6.78 19.19
N VAL A 517 6.46 -7.73 19.88
CA VAL A 517 5.40 -8.62 19.36
C VAL A 517 4.03 -7.92 19.35
N GLU A 518 3.81 -6.91 20.19
CA GLU A 518 2.57 -6.12 20.19
C GLU A 518 2.53 -5.09 19.04
N GLU A 519 3.69 -4.48 18.70
CA GLU A 519 3.88 -3.69 17.47
C GLU A 519 3.75 -4.56 16.20
N GLU A 520 3.66 -5.89 16.33
CA GLU A 520 3.61 -6.88 15.25
C GLU A 520 2.20 -7.11 14.71
N MET A 521 1.18 -7.02 15.57
CA MET A 521 -0.21 -6.92 15.12
C MET A 521 -0.38 -5.62 14.33
N GLU A 522 0.26 -4.54 14.79
CA GLU A 522 0.45 -3.30 14.02
C GLU A 522 1.63 -3.36 13.04
N ALA A 523 2.12 -4.54 12.61
CA ALA A 523 3.16 -4.69 11.57
C ALA A 523 2.74 -5.67 10.47
N PHE A 524 1.83 -6.60 10.78
CA PHE A 524 1.33 -7.63 9.87
C PHE A 524 -0.20 -7.77 9.86
N VAL A 525 -0.96 -7.12 10.75
CA VAL A 525 -2.39 -6.88 10.48
C VAL A 525 -2.43 -5.69 9.51
N ILE A 526 -2.69 -6.02 8.22
CA ILE A 526 -3.33 -5.16 7.17
C ILE A 526 -3.59 -3.71 7.62
#